data_AF-A0A3E0VJC7-F1
#
_entry.id   AF-A0A3E0VJC7-F1
#
_cell.length_a   1.000
_cell.length_b   1.000
_cell.length_c   1.000
_cell.angle_alpha   90.00
_cell.angle_beta   90.00
_cell.angle_gamma   90.00
#
_symmetry.space_group_name_H-M   'P 1'
#
loop_
_entity.id
_entity.type
_entity.pdbx_description
1 polymer ?
#
loop_
_entity_poly.entity_id
_entity_poly.type
_entity_poly.pdbx_seq_one_letter_code
_entity_poly.pdbx_strand_id
1 'polypeptide(L)'
;MAQKPPRVVAELGRPETLEETTARKAEQSRKYRANKTINNLWLSLIVCVAVVIVIVLLVPRNDTSQLQTIDYRSVATSAQAALPVPVAVPDLPTGWTSNAAEIRRGNDGVAYWYIGLVTPATTFVALAQGVDANDSWLSDQVHDTAASSTILVDGIQWTVYDNRSTSQDVGNAEYALTTTAGRSTYVLYGTASDTDVELVAAALTTNIAAQSTAGPAPSTGAGS
;
A
#
# COMPACT_ATOMS: atom_id res chain seq x y z
N MET A 1 -46.62 36.81 57.74
CA MET A 1 -46.45 35.34 57.64
C MET A 1 -44.98 35.03 57.89
N ALA A 2 -44.69 34.17 58.88
CA ALA A 2 -43.38 34.08 59.54
C ALA A 2 -42.25 33.64 58.59
N GLN A 3 -41.17 34.41 58.56
CA GLN A 3 -39.94 34.10 57.82
C GLN A 3 -39.20 32.97 58.55
N LYS A 4 -39.07 31.81 57.90
CA LYS A 4 -38.45 30.62 58.48
C LYS A 4 -37.00 30.93 58.87
N PRO A 5 -36.57 30.68 60.13
CA PRO A 5 -35.23 31.05 60.56
C PRO A 5 -34.16 30.29 59.75
N PRO A 6 -33.01 30.94 59.46
CA PRO A 6 -31.94 30.35 58.65
C PRO A 6 -31.40 29.08 59.30
N ARG A 7 -31.10 28.07 58.48
CA ARG A 7 -30.68 26.74 58.93
C ARG A 7 -29.29 26.83 59.55
N VAL A 8 -29.15 26.44 60.81
CA VAL A 8 -27.84 26.34 61.48
C VAL A 8 -27.10 25.14 60.89
N VAL A 9 -25.91 25.39 60.35
CA VAL A 9 -25.03 24.35 59.78
C VAL A 9 -24.15 23.82 60.89
N ALA A 10 -24.07 22.49 61.05
CA ALA A 10 -23.41 21.83 62.19
C ALA A 10 -21.92 22.17 62.35
N GLU A 11 -21.25 22.59 61.28
CA GLU A 11 -19.81 22.91 61.29
C GLU A 11 -19.50 24.37 61.64
N LEU A 12 -20.48 25.28 61.58
CA LEU A 12 -20.26 26.71 61.76
C LEU A 12 -20.72 27.24 63.14
N GLY A 13 -21.55 26.48 63.86
CA GLY A 13 -22.07 26.84 65.19
C GLY A 13 -22.96 28.10 65.22
N ARG A 14 -23.23 28.72 64.06
CA ARG A 14 -24.04 29.94 63.87
C ARG A 14 -24.92 29.82 62.61
N PRO A 15 -26.03 30.58 62.48
CA PRO A 15 -26.78 30.64 61.23
C PRO A 15 -25.88 31.15 60.09
N GLU A 16 -25.89 30.43 58.95
CA GLU A 16 -25.09 30.76 57.75
C GLU A 16 -25.47 32.17 57.25
N THR A 17 -24.47 33.00 56.99
CA THR A 17 -24.69 34.34 56.43
C THR A 17 -25.13 34.24 54.96
N LEU A 18 -25.79 35.27 54.44
CA LEU A 18 -26.27 35.28 53.04
C LEU A 18 -25.13 35.07 52.04
N GLU A 19 -23.93 35.57 52.34
CA GLU A 19 -22.73 35.43 51.51
C GLU A 19 -22.13 34.01 51.52
N GLU A 20 -22.09 33.34 52.68
CA GLU A 20 -21.64 31.95 52.78
C GLU A 20 -22.59 31.01 52.01
N THR A 21 -23.89 31.29 52.06
CA THR A 21 -24.92 30.50 51.36
C THR A 21 -24.80 30.61 49.83
N THR A 22 -24.49 31.80 49.32
CA THR A 22 -24.29 32.02 47.87
C THR A 22 -22.99 31.41 47.38
N ALA A 23 -21.91 31.50 48.17
CA ALA A 23 -20.63 30.86 47.87
C ALA A 23 -20.75 29.33 47.79
N ARG A 24 -21.41 28.68 48.77
CA ARG A 24 -21.65 27.23 48.72
C ARG A 24 -22.51 26.81 47.53
N LYS A 25 -23.58 27.55 47.22
CA LYS A 25 -24.41 27.29 46.04
C LYS A 25 -23.64 27.46 44.73
N ALA A 26 -22.77 28.47 44.63
CA ALA A 26 -21.92 28.68 43.46
C ALA A 26 -20.92 27.53 43.29
N GLU A 27 -20.29 27.07 44.38
CA GLU A 27 -19.36 25.94 44.37
C GLU A 27 -20.07 24.61 44.02
N GLN A 28 -21.25 24.36 44.59
CA GLN A 28 -22.09 23.20 44.24
C GLN A 28 -22.52 23.24 42.77
N SER A 29 -22.93 24.40 42.25
CA SER A 29 -23.27 24.59 40.84
C SER A 29 -22.08 24.35 39.90
N ARG A 30 -20.86 24.78 40.29
CA ARG A 30 -19.63 24.52 39.53
C ARG A 30 -19.27 23.04 39.52
N LYS A 31 -19.29 22.37 40.69
CA LYS A 31 -19.05 20.92 40.81
C LYS A 31 -20.09 20.11 40.01
N TYR A 32 -21.37 20.49 40.10
CA TYR A 32 -22.45 19.85 39.34
C TYR A 32 -22.24 19.97 37.81
N ARG A 33 -21.87 21.17 37.33
CA ARG A 33 -21.57 21.39 35.90
C ARG A 33 -20.30 20.64 35.45
N ALA A 34 -19.23 20.69 36.23
CA ALA A 34 -17.98 19.99 35.92
C ALA A 34 -18.18 18.46 35.87
N ASN A 35 -18.90 17.89 36.83
CA ASN A 35 -19.22 16.46 36.86
C ASN A 35 -20.08 16.05 35.66
N LYS A 36 -21.01 16.91 35.21
CA LYS A 36 -21.80 16.66 34.01
C LYS A 36 -20.93 16.66 32.74
N THR A 37 -19.96 17.56 32.64
CA THR A 37 -19.01 17.60 31.52
C THR A 37 -18.10 16.36 31.51
N ILE A 38 -17.59 15.94 32.67
CA ILE A 38 -16.76 14.73 32.80
C ILE A 38 -17.58 13.48 32.46
N ASN A 39 -18.81 13.38 32.96
CA ASN A 39 -19.71 12.26 32.64
C ASN A 39 -20.06 12.24 31.14
N ASN A 40 -20.36 13.40 30.54
CA ASN A 40 -20.60 13.50 29.11
C ASN A 40 -19.36 13.14 28.27
N LEU A 41 -18.15 13.44 28.76
CA LEU A 41 -16.90 13.07 28.09
C LEU A 41 -16.71 11.55 28.13
N TRP A 42 -16.90 10.92 29.30
CA TRP A 42 -16.86 9.47 29.44
C TRP A 42 -17.93 8.77 28.59
N LEU A 43 -19.15 9.29 28.57
CA LEU A 43 -20.24 8.76 27.75
C LEU A 43 -19.89 8.85 26.26
N SER A 44 -19.37 10.00 25.81
CA SER A 44 -18.93 10.20 24.42
C SER A 44 -17.78 9.27 24.03
N LEU A 45 -16.83 9.05 24.94
CA LEU A 45 -15.71 8.12 24.73
C LEU A 45 -16.22 6.69 24.56
N ILE A 46 -17.12 6.23 25.43
CA ILE A 46 -17.72 4.90 25.35
C ILE A 46 -18.49 4.73 24.04
N VAL A 47 -19.27 5.74 23.62
CA VAL A 47 -19.99 5.71 22.35
C VAL A 47 -19.01 5.61 21.18
N CYS A 48 -17.92 6.38 21.19
CA CYS A 48 -16.91 6.35 20.14
C CYS A 48 -16.24 4.97 20.05
N VAL A 49 -15.82 4.40 21.19
CA VAL A 49 -15.25 3.05 21.25
C VAL A 49 -16.25 1.99 20.80
N ALA A 50 -17.52 2.11 21.20
CA ALA A 50 -18.57 1.18 20.77
C ALA A 50 -18.77 1.22 19.25
N VAL A 51 -18.76 2.41 18.63
CA VAL A 51 -18.82 2.56 17.17
C VAL A 51 -17.60 1.90 16.50
N VAL A 52 -16.39 2.13 17.03
CA VAL A 52 -15.18 1.47 16.52
C VAL A 52 -15.28 -0.05 16.63
N ILE A 53 -15.77 -0.58 17.76
CA ILE A 53 -15.98 -2.03 17.95
C ILE A 53 -16.97 -2.56 16.91
N VAL A 54 -18.10 -1.87 16.70
CA VAL A 54 -19.08 -2.27 15.68
C VAL A 54 -18.46 -2.29 14.28
N ILE A 55 -17.67 -1.27 13.92
CA ILE A 55 -16.96 -1.23 12.63
C ILE A 55 -15.97 -2.41 12.53
N VAL A 56 -15.18 -2.65 13.58
CA VAL A 56 -14.20 -3.76 13.62
C VAL A 56 -14.86 -5.13 13.51
N LEU A 57 -16.05 -5.31 14.09
CA LEU A 57 -16.82 -6.56 14.00
C LEU A 57 -17.56 -6.70 12.66
N LEU A 58 -17.99 -5.59 12.06
CA LEU A 58 -18.70 -5.58 10.77
C LEU A 58 -17.75 -5.83 9.61
N VAL A 59 -16.52 -5.27 9.66
CA VAL A 59 -15.49 -5.52 8.66
C VAL A 59 -15.04 -6.97 8.81
N PRO A 60 -15.36 -7.86 7.85
CA PRO A 60 -14.90 -9.23 7.91
C PRO A 60 -13.38 -9.20 7.83
N ARG A 61 -12.69 -9.54 8.92
CA ARG A 61 -11.30 -9.93 8.83
C ARG A 61 -11.31 -11.33 8.24
N ASN A 62 -11.00 -11.42 6.96
CA ASN A 62 -10.55 -12.70 6.42
C ASN A 62 -9.21 -13.01 7.10
N ASP A 63 -9.26 -13.67 8.25
CA ASP A 63 -8.09 -14.25 8.92
C ASP A 63 -7.49 -15.41 8.11
N THR A 64 -8.17 -15.81 7.03
CA THR A 64 -7.53 -16.48 5.91
C THR A 64 -6.68 -15.47 5.14
N SER A 65 -5.48 -15.22 5.65
CA SER A 65 -4.31 -15.13 4.77
C SER A 65 -4.09 -16.51 4.12
N GLN A 66 -5.10 -17.01 3.41
CA GLN A 66 -4.82 -17.73 2.19
C GLN A 66 -4.31 -16.60 1.32
N LEU A 67 -2.99 -16.48 1.20
CA LEU A 67 -2.38 -15.81 0.05
C LEU A 67 -3.16 -16.35 -1.14
N GLN A 68 -4.15 -15.60 -1.63
CA GLN A 68 -5.04 -16.08 -2.67
C GLN A 68 -4.10 -16.29 -3.83
N THR A 69 -3.75 -17.57 -4.05
CA THR A 69 -2.69 -17.90 -4.98
C THR A 69 -3.32 -17.69 -6.34
N ILE A 70 -3.00 -16.55 -6.94
CA ILE A 70 -3.50 -16.18 -8.25
C ILE A 70 -2.70 -16.97 -9.26
N ASP A 71 -3.40 -17.74 -10.09
CA ASP A 71 -2.80 -18.34 -11.27
C ASP A 71 -2.56 -17.25 -12.32
N TYR A 72 -1.40 -16.59 -12.23
CA TYR A 72 -1.02 -15.53 -13.15
C TYR A 72 -0.89 -16.03 -14.60
N ARG A 73 -0.73 -17.33 -14.85
CA ARG A 73 -0.66 -17.88 -16.21
C ARG A 73 -2.04 -17.89 -16.87
N SER A 74 -3.06 -18.29 -16.11
CA SER A 74 -4.45 -18.18 -16.56
C SER A 74 -4.84 -16.73 -16.79
N VAL A 75 -4.47 -15.81 -15.88
CA VAL A 75 -4.79 -14.39 -16.04
C VAL A 75 -4.06 -13.79 -17.24
N ALA A 76 -2.78 -14.14 -17.46
CA ALA A 76 -2.01 -13.67 -18.61
C ALA A 76 -2.67 -14.05 -19.95
N THR A 77 -3.29 -15.23 -20.04
CA THR A 77 -4.03 -15.65 -21.24
C THR A 77 -5.18 -14.68 -21.57
N SER A 78 -5.89 -14.21 -20.54
CA SER A 78 -6.94 -13.19 -20.72
C SER A 78 -6.37 -11.80 -20.97
N ALA A 79 -5.27 -11.45 -20.28
CA ALA A 79 -4.60 -10.15 -20.42
C ALA A 79 -3.96 -9.95 -21.81
N GLN A 80 -3.55 -11.03 -22.48
CA GLN A 80 -2.91 -10.97 -23.79
C GLN A 80 -3.74 -10.23 -24.84
N ALA A 81 -5.07 -10.35 -24.79
CA ALA A 81 -5.96 -9.67 -25.73
C ALA A 81 -5.99 -8.14 -25.57
N ALA A 82 -5.57 -7.63 -24.40
CA ALA A 82 -5.63 -6.21 -24.06
C ALA A 82 -4.29 -5.48 -24.26
N LEU A 83 -3.19 -6.20 -24.51
CA LEU A 83 -1.87 -5.61 -24.74
C LEU A 83 -1.34 -5.95 -26.14
N PRO A 84 -0.73 -4.98 -26.85
CA PRO A 84 -0.23 -5.18 -28.22
C PRO A 84 1.15 -5.85 -28.26
N VAL A 85 1.61 -6.40 -27.14
CA VAL A 85 2.89 -7.10 -26.97
C VAL A 85 2.64 -8.45 -26.31
N PRO A 86 3.47 -9.48 -26.55
CA PRO A 86 3.40 -10.72 -25.80
C PRO A 86 3.52 -10.46 -24.29
N VAL A 87 2.57 -10.96 -23.51
CA VAL A 87 2.55 -10.81 -22.06
C VAL A 87 3.60 -11.72 -21.42
N ALA A 88 4.38 -11.17 -20.49
CA ALA A 88 5.37 -11.94 -19.78
C ALA A 88 4.76 -12.88 -18.75
N VAL A 89 5.17 -14.14 -18.83
CA VAL A 89 4.73 -15.23 -17.96
C VAL A 89 5.97 -16.02 -17.55
N PRO A 90 6.67 -15.61 -16.47
CA PRO A 90 7.89 -16.27 -16.05
C PRO A 90 7.60 -17.70 -15.59
N ASP A 91 8.49 -18.63 -15.96
CA ASP A 91 8.42 -20.01 -15.52
C ASP A 91 9.25 -20.23 -14.25
N LEU A 92 8.59 -20.16 -13.09
CA LEU A 92 9.26 -20.19 -11.79
C LEU A 92 9.25 -21.59 -11.16
N PRO A 93 10.27 -21.95 -10.36
CA PRO A 93 10.32 -23.20 -9.61
C PRO A 93 9.16 -23.37 -8.64
N THR A 94 8.97 -24.61 -8.18
CA THR A 94 7.97 -24.93 -7.14
C THR A 94 8.19 -24.11 -5.87
N GLY A 95 7.09 -23.66 -5.24
CA GLY A 95 7.12 -22.89 -4.00
C GLY A 95 6.95 -21.37 -4.22
N TRP A 96 7.11 -20.89 -5.45
CA TRP A 96 6.70 -19.54 -5.83
C TRP A 96 5.18 -19.45 -5.97
N THR A 97 4.61 -18.37 -5.47
CA THR A 97 3.18 -18.07 -5.60
C THR A 97 2.98 -16.65 -6.11
N SER A 98 1.75 -16.28 -6.45
CA SER A 98 1.40 -14.91 -6.81
C SER A 98 0.18 -14.45 -6.03
N ASN A 99 0.20 -13.20 -5.58
CA ASN A 99 -0.91 -12.54 -4.89
C ASN A 99 -1.61 -11.47 -5.74
N ALA A 100 -1.08 -11.19 -6.93
CA ALA A 100 -1.61 -10.20 -7.86
C ALA A 100 -1.21 -10.57 -9.30
N ALA A 101 -2.16 -10.53 -10.23
CA ALA A 101 -1.90 -10.58 -11.66
C ALA A 101 -2.98 -9.77 -12.37
N GLU A 102 -2.61 -8.68 -13.04
CA GLU A 102 -3.58 -7.78 -13.66
C GLU A 102 -2.92 -6.79 -14.63
N ILE A 103 -3.71 -6.16 -15.48
CA ILE A 103 -3.29 -4.99 -16.26
C ILE A 103 -3.55 -3.74 -15.42
N ARG A 104 -2.53 -2.90 -15.29
CA ARG A 104 -2.59 -1.63 -14.58
C ARG A 104 -2.27 -0.48 -15.52
N ARG A 105 -2.49 0.73 -15.01
CA ARG A 105 -2.15 1.98 -15.70
C ARG A 105 -1.37 2.88 -14.76
N GLY A 106 -0.23 3.37 -15.23
CA GLY A 106 0.58 4.37 -14.52
C GLY A 106 -0.12 5.73 -14.47
N ASN A 107 0.37 6.61 -13.61
CA ASN A 107 -0.18 7.97 -13.46
C ASN A 107 -0.05 8.79 -14.75
N ASP A 108 0.94 8.46 -15.57
CA ASP A 108 1.23 9.04 -16.87
C ASP A 108 0.48 8.37 -18.04
N GLY A 109 -0.38 7.39 -17.73
CA GLY A 109 -1.21 6.68 -18.71
C GLY A 109 -0.58 5.44 -19.32
N VAL A 110 0.67 5.10 -18.99
CA VAL A 110 1.34 3.89 -19.50
C VAL A 110 0.59 2.64 -19.02
N ALA A 111 0.13 1.81 -19.95
CA ALA A 111 -0.46 0.52 -19.63
C ALA A 111 0.65 -0.51 -19.37
N TYR A 112 0.51 -1.29 -18.30
CA TYR A 112 1.49 -2.30 -17.96
C TYR A 112 0.84 -3.58 -17.42
N TRP A 113 1.45 -4.71 -17.77
CA TRP A 113 1.14 -6.00 -17.16
C TRP A 113 1.88 -6.11 -15.82
N TYR A 114 1.16 -6.51 -14.78
CA TYR A 114 1.69 -6.60 -13.43
C TYR A 114 1.49 -8.00 -12.85
N ILE A 115 2.55 -8.55 -12.25
CA ILE A 115 2.48 -9.75 -11.41
C ILE A 115 3.17 -9.45 -10.07
N GLY A 116 2.47 -9.71 -8.96
CA GLY A 116 3.06 -9.75 -7.62
C GLY A 116 3.43 -11.19 -7.28
N LEU A 117 4.73 -11.48 -7.18
CA LEU A 117 5.27 -12.80 -6.86
C LEU A 117 5.70 -12.85 -5.39
N VAL A 118 5.48 -13.99 -4.77
CA VAL A 118 5.89 -14.29 -3.40
C VAL A 118 6.85 -15.48 -3.44
N THR A 119 8.05 -15.28 -2.87
CA THR A 119 9.10 -16.30 -2.83
C THR A 119 8.77 -17.39 -1.81
N PRO A 120 9.45 -18.56 -1.85
CA PRO A 120 9.36 -19.57 -0.80
C PRO A 120 9.75 -19.05 0.59
N ALA A 121 10.58 -18.00 0.66
CA ALA A 121 10.98 -17.32 1.88
C ALA A 121 9.96 -16.24 2.32
N THR A 122 8.79 -16.18 1.68
CA THR A 122 7.71 -15.20 1.94
C THR A 122 8.11 -13.73 1.72
N THR A 123 9.13 -13.50 0.90
CA THR A 123 9.53 -12.17 0.42
C THR A 123 8.88 -11.87 -0.92
N PHE A 124 9.00 -10.63 -1.40
CA PHE A 124 8.21 -10.12 -2.51
C PHE A 124 9.06 -9.72 -3.72
N VAL A 125 8.59 -10.07 -4.92
CA VAL A 125 9.09 -9.56 -6.20
C VAL A 125 7.91 -9.19 -7.08
N ALA A 126 7.80 -7.93 -7.49
CA ALA A 126 6.90 -7.50 -8.55
C ALA A 126 7.59 -7.65 -9.90
N LEU A 127 6.80 -8.04 -10.91
CA LEU A 127 7.11 -7.88 -12.32
C LEU A 127 6.13 -6.87 -12.91
N ALA A 128 6.66 -5.76 -13.43
CA ALA A 128 5.93 -4.82 -14.26
C ALA A 128 6.50 -4.84 -15.69
N GLN A 129 5.65 -5.11 -16.67
CA GLN A 129 5.97 -4.99 -18.10
C GLN A 129 5.18 -3.83 -18.68
N GLY A 130 5.83 -2.68 -18.82
CA GLY A 130 5.26 -1.48 -19.43
C GLY A 130 5.29 -1.56 -20.96
N VAL A 131 4.20 -1.12 -21.61
CA VAL A 131 4.10 -1.03 -23.07
C VAL A 131 4.33 0.40 -23.51
N ASP A 132 5.32 0.61 -24.38
CA ASP A 132 5.80 1.94 -24.78
C ASP A 132 6.05 2.86 -23.57
N ALA A 133 6.65 2.28 -22.52
CA ALA A 133 6.92 3.00 -21.29
C ALA A 133 7.87 4.19 -21.54
N ASN A 134 7.58 5.30 -20.88
CA ASN A 134 8.41 6.50 -20.89
C ASN A 134 9.26 6.58 -19.61
N ASP A 135 10.17 7.57 -19.56
CA ASP A 135 11.10 7.74 -18.44
C ASP A 135 10.39 8.06 -17.11
N SER A 136 9.27 8.81 -17.13
CA SER A 136 8.51 9.09 -15.90
C SER A 136 7.90 7.83 -15.31
N TRP A 137 7.32 6.95 -16.13
CA TRP A 137 6.81 5.67 -15.66
C TRP A 137 7.90 4.83 -15.02
N LEU A 138 9.07 4.74 -15.67
CA LEU A 138 10.19 3.96 -15.16
C LEU A 138 10.69 4.54 -13.82
N SER A 139 10.84 5.87 -13.74
CA SER A 139 11.22 6.59 -12.52
C SER A 139 10.25 6.30 -11.39
N ASP A 140 8.94 6.35 -11.66
CA ASP A 140 7.90 6.01 -10.68
C ASP A 140 8.04 4.55 -10.19
N GLN A 141 8.31 3.58 -11.08
CA GLN A 141 8.45 2.17 -10.69
C GLN A 141 9.65 1.93 -9.77
N VAL A 142 10.75 2.65 -9.98
CA VAL A 142 11.98 2.51 -9.19
C VAL A 142 12.07 3.53 -8.06
N HIS A 143 11.02 4.33 -7.80
CA HIS A 143 10.99 5.37 -6.78
C HIS A 143 12.07 6.47 -6.95
N ASP A 144 12.21 6.98 -8.17
CA ASP A 144 13.15 8.06 -8.54
C ASP A 144 14.62 7.76 -8.24
N THR A 145 14.96 6.47 -8.20
CA THR A 145 16.30 6.00 -7.88
C THR A 145 17.25 6.12 -9.05
N ALA A 146 18.48 6.54 -8.77
CA ALA A 146 19.54 6.54 -9.76
C ALA A 146 20.02 5.11 -10.05
N ALA A 147 20.26 4.81 -11.33
CA ALA A 147 20.88 3.56 -11.74
C ALA A 147 22.22 3.37 -11.01
N SER A 148 22.38 2.22 -10.36
CA SER A 148 23.52 1.91 -9.50
C SER A 148 24.61 1.14 -10.25
N SER A 149 24.23 0.11 -11.00
CA SER A 149 25.16 -0.71 -11.78
C SER A 149 24.42 -1.48 -12.88
N THR A 150 25.12 -2.37 -13.60
CA THR A 150 24.50 -3.33 -14.51
C THR A 150 24.98 -4.74 -14.19
N ILE A 151 24.09 -5.71 -14.37
CA ILE A 151 24.39 -7.14 -14.22
C ILE A 151 23.97 -7.90 -15.48
N LEU A 152 24.52 -9.09 -15.67
CA LEU A 152 24.16 -9.99 -16.77
C LEU A 152 23.46 -11.21 -16.18
N VAL A 153 22.21 -11.43 -16.58
CA VAL A 153 21.41 -12.59 -16.17
C VAL A 153 20.98 -13.33 -17.42
N ASP A 154 21.43 -14.58 -17.57
CA ASP A 154 21.12 -15.44 -18.71
C ASP A 154 21.32 -14.77 -20.09
N GLY A 155 22.41 -13.99 -20.20
CA GLY A 155 22.78 -13.26 -21.42
C GLY A 155 22.03 -11.94 -21.65
N ILE A 156 21.10 -11.55 -20.77
CA ILE A 156 20.39 -10.29 -20.81
C ILE A 156 21.05 -9.31 -19.84
N GLN A 157 21.32 -8.09 -20.32
CA GLN A 157 21.81 -7.02 -19.47
C GLN A 157 20.64 -6.36 -18.73
N TRP A 158 20.79 -6.24 -17.41
CA TRP A 158 19.85 -5.58 -16.52
C TRP A 158 20.52 -4.39 -15.84
N THR A 159 19.80 -3.28 -15.75
CA THR A 159 20.20 -2.12 -14.95
C THR A 159 19.70 -2.29 -13.53
N VAL A 160 20.60 -2.12 -12.56
CA VAL A 160 20.33 -2.27 -11.14
C VAL A 160 19.99 -0.91 -10.52
N TYR A 161 18.97 -0.89 -9.69
CA TYR A 161 18.60 0.23 -8.82
C TYR A 161 18.54 -0.30 -7.39
N ASP A 162 19.35 0.27 -6.49
CA ASP A 162 19.42 -0.17 -5.10
C ASP A 162 19.05 0.98 -4.15
N ASN A 163 17.91 0.82 -3.48
CA ASN A 163 17.40 1.76 -2.50
C ASN A 163 17.68 1.35 -1.06
N ARG A 164 18.32 0.20 -0.80
CA ARG A 164 18.48 -0.32 0.56
C ARG A 164 19.34 0.56 1.47
N SER A 165 20.15 1.45 0.89
CA SER A 165 20.94 2.44 1.63
C SER A 165 20.23 3.78 1.86
N THR A 166 19.04 3.99 1.29
CA THR A 166 18.29 5.25 1.47
C THR A 166 17.57 5.29 2.81
N SER A 167 17.37 6.49 3.34
CA SER A 167 16.49 6.73 4.49
C SER A 167 15.06 7.10 4.10
N GLN A 168 14.77 7.17 2.80
CA GLN A 168 13.43 7.47 2.28
C GLN A 168 12.53 6.24 2.34
N ASP A 169 11.23 6.46 2.48
CA ASP A 169 10.23 5.39 2.32
C ASP A 169 10.06 5.10 0.83
N VAL A 170 10.59 3.95 0.40
CA VAL A 170 10.53 3.45 -0.98
C VAL A 170 9.52 2.31 -1.15
N GLY A 171 8.68 2.07 -0.12
CA GLY A 171 7.75 0.94 -0.11
C GLY A 171 8.47 -0.39 -0.41
N ASN A 172 8.03 -1.10 -1.46
CA ASN A 172 8.61 -2.37 -1.87
C ASN A 172 9.72 -2.24 -2.92
N ALA A 173 10.10 -1.03 -3.34
CA ALA A 173 11.15 -0.83 -4.34
C ALA A 173 12.54 -0.77 -3.71
N GLU A 174 12.85 -1.67 -2.77
CA GLU A 174 14.16 -1.71 -2.11
C GLU A 174 15.28 -2.07 -3.10
N TYR A 175 15.02 -3.02 -3.99
CA TYR A 175 15.91 -3.42 -5.06
C TYR A 175 15.13 -3.60 -6.34
N ALA A 176 15.68 -3.13 -7.46
CA ALA A 176 15.06 -3.30 -8.77
C ALA A 176 16.06 -3.61 -9.89
N LEU A 177 15.60 -4.40 -10.86
CA LEU A 177 16.26 -4.69 -12.11
C LEU A 177 15.39 -4.22 -13.28
N THR A 178 16.00 -3.54 -14.25
CA THR A 178 15.27 -3.09 -15.44
C THR A 178 15.96 -3.51 -16.73
N THR A 179 15.17 -3.82 -17.75
CA THR A 179 15.66 -4.07 -19.10
C THR A 179 14.58 -3.75 -20.13
N THR A 180 14.95 -3.61 -21.40
CA THR A 180 14.03 -3.28 -22.48
C THR A 180 14.17 -4.26 -23.64
N ALA A 181 13.04 -4.59 -24.27
CA ALA A 181 13.03 -5.38 -25.50
C ALA A 181 11.79 -5.05 -26.34
N GLY A 182 12.01 -4.70 -27.62
CA GLY A 182 10.95 -4.22 -28.50
C GLY A 182 10.25 -2.99 -27.90
N ARG A 183 8.93 -3.09 -27.72
CA ARG A 183 8.09 -2.05 -27.09
C ARG A 183 7.89 -2.24 -25.59
N SER A 184 8.55 -3.23 -25.00
CA SER A 184 8.38 -3.59 -23.59
C SER A 184 9.53 -3.06 -22.74
N THR A 185 9.20 -2.44 -21.61
CA THR A 185 10.13 -2.17 -20.52
C THR A 185 9.77 -3.09 -19.35
N TYR A 186 10.74 -3.88 -18.93
CA TYR A 186 10.61 -4.80 -17.80
C TYR A 186 11.21 -4.16 -16.56
N VAL A 187 10.46 -4.17 -15.47
CA VAL A 187 10.91 -3.77 -14.14
C VAL A 187 10.60 -4.91 -13.19
N LEU A 188 11.65 -5.48 -12.60
CA LEU A 188 11.54 -6.32 -11.43
C LEU A 188 11.87 -5.46 -10.23
N TYR A 189 11.03 -5.46 -9.20
CA TYR A 189 11.33 -4.72 -7.97
C TYR A 189 10.75 -5.42 -6.75
N GLY A 190 11.40 -5.30 -5.60
CA GLY A 190 10.92 -6.01 -4.42
C GLY A 190 11.84 -5.93 -3.22
N THR A 191 11.49 -6.73 -2.22
CA THR A 191 12.20 -6.91 -0.94
C THR A 191 12.88 -8.28 -0.85
N ALA A 192 12.75 -9.10 -1.89
CA ALA A 192 13.42 -10.39 -1.97
C ALA A 192 14.94 -10.25 -2.11
N SER A 193 15.65 -11.35 -1.91
CA SER A 193 17.10 -11.40 -2.10
C SER A 193 17.47 -11.14 -3.57
N ASP A 194 18.66 -10.62 -3.82
CA ASP A 194 19.18 -10.40 -5.18
C ASP A 194 19.11 -11.70 -5.99
N THR A 195 19.43 -12.85 -5.36
CA THR A 195 19.31 -14.18 -5.97
C THR A 195 17.88 -14.53 -6.41
N ASP A 196 16.87 -14.21 -5.61
CA ASP A 196 15.47 -14.45 -5.98
C ASP A 196 15.02 -13.52 -7.12
N VAL A 197 15.44 -12.26 -7.10
CA VAL A 197 15.13 -11.29 -8.17
C VAL A 197 15.81 -11.70 -9.48
N GLU A 198 17.09 -12.12 -9.42
CA GLU A 198 17.84 -12.65 -10.56
C GLU A 198 17.24 -13.96 -11.09
N LEU A 199 16.67 -14.80 -10.23
CA LEU A 199 15.95 -16.00 -10.66
C LEU A 199 14.72 -15.64 -11.50
N VAL A 200 13.94 -14.64 -11.07
CA VAL A 200 12.81 -14.13 -11.86
C VAL A 200 13.30 -13.51 -13.17
N ALA A 201 14.41 -12.76 -13.14
CA ALA A 201 15.03 -12.20 -14.33
C ALA A 201 15.44 -13.29 -15.35
N ALA A 202 16.06 -14.38 -14.88
CA ALA A 202 16.39 -15.53 -15.73
C ALA A 202 15.14 -16.24 -16.27
N ALA A 203 14.08 -16.35 -15.47
CA ALA A 203 12.81 -16.93 -15.92
C ALA A 203 12.11 -16.11 -17.01
N LEU A 204 12.53 -14.86 -17.24
CA LEU A 204 11.99 -13.98 -18.28
C LEU A 204 12.74 -14.04 -19.60
N THR A 205 13.87 -14.74 -19.70
CA THR A 205 14.70 -14.74 -20.92
C THR A 205 13.90 -15.04 -22.18
N THR A 206 13.07 -16.10 -22.14
CA THR A 206 12.22 -16.48 -23.27
C THR A 206 11.18 -15.41 -23.61
N ASN A 207 10.57 -14.77 -22.60
CA ASN A 207 9.58 -13.71 -22.81
C ASN A 207 10.21 -12.47 -23.43
N ILE A 208 11.42 -12.10 -22.98
CA ILE A 208 12.18 -10.95 -23.49
C ILE A 208 12.63 -11.23 -24.94
N ALA A 209 13.13 -12.44 -25.23
CA ALA A 209 13.49 -12.84 -26.58
C ALA A 209 12.30 -12.77 -27.55
N ALA A 210 11.10 -13.15 -27.11
CA ALA A 210 9.89 -13.09 -27.92
C ALA A 210 9.50 -11.65 -28.33
N GLN A 211 9.85 -10.63 -27.53
CA GLN A 211 9.61 -9.23 -27.88
C GLN A 211 10.47 -8.77 -29.06
N SER A 212 11.74 -9.17 -29.08
CA SER A 212 12.69 -8.77 -30.12
C SER A 212 12.30 -9.33 -31.49
N THR A 213 11.55 -10.43 -31.53
CA THR A 213 11.03 -11.02 -32.77
C THR A 213 9.73 -10.39 -33.29
N ALA A 214 9.04 -9.59 -32.47
CA ALA A 214 7.71 -9.04 -32.83
C ALA A 214 7.75 -7.86 -33.81
N GLY A 215 8.93 -7.28 -34.09
CA GLY A 215 9.19 -6.29 -35.15
C GLY A 215 8.53 -4.91 -34.98
N PRO A 216 9.14 -3.81 -35.47
CA PRO A 216 8.45 -2.53 -35.59
C PRO A 216 7.33 -2.64 -36.64
N ALA A 217 6.20 -1.97 -36.43
CA ALA A 217 5.12 -1.87 -37.41
C ALA A 217 5.68 -1.45 -38.79
N PRO A 218 5.18 -1.99 -39.92
CA PRO A 218 5.66 -1.62 -41.24
C PRO A 218 5.50 -0.12 -41.41
N SER A 219 6.60 0.59 -41.66
CA SER A 219 6.56 1.95 -42.13
C SER A 219 5.85 1.92 -43.49
N THR A 220 4.62 2.41 -43.53
CA THR A 220 3.93 2.72 -44.78
C THR A 220 4.72 3.82 -45.45
N GLY A 221 5.73 3.44 -46.23
CA GLY A 221 6.43 4.32 -47.15
C GLY A 221 5.42 4.81 -48.17
N ALA A 222 4.92 6.03 -47.96
CA ALA A 222 4.29 6.80 -49.01
C ALA A 222 5.37 7.16 -50.03
N GLY A 223 5.57 6.26 -51.00
CA GLY A 223 6.33 6.52 -52.20
C GLY A 223 5.43 7.14 -53.26
N SER A 224 5.98 8.20 -53.87
CA SER A 224 5.59 8.91 -55.12
C SER A 224 4.31 9.75 -55.11
#